data_AF-A0A1G7WRV3-F1
#
_entry.id   AF-A0A1G7WRV3-F1
#
_cell.length_a   1.000
_cell.length_b   1.000
_cell.length_c   1.000
_cell.angle_alpha   90.00
_cell.angle_beta   90.00
_cell.angle_gamma   90.00
#
_symmetry.space_group_name_H-M   'P 1'
#
loop_
_entity.id
_entity.type
_entity.pdbx_description
1 polymer ?
#
loop_
_entity_poly.entity_id
_entity_poly.type
_entity_poly.pdbx_seq_one_letter_code
_entity_poly.pdbx_strand_id
1 'polypeptide(L)'
;MSKYQISYLSKRPLARLNPLIESIWMVTNDAEQSIDGIILPDGKIDLFLFLDEQDHFEIFISGICDEPIRKPAFPKSRMFAVSFYPTAAEYLFKQSFADLRNKRHVFETHFIGFAKRI
;
A
#
# COMPACT_ATOMS: atom_id res chain seq x y z
N MET A 1 -3.22 25.04 -10.93
CA MET A 1 -3.91 23.76 -10.70
C MET A 1 -3.01 22.65 -11.19
N SER A 2 -2.69 21.66 -10.35
CA SER A 2 -1.82 20.55 -10.75
C SER A 2 -2.43 19.85 -11.96
N LYS A 3 -1.62 19.61 -13.00
CA LYS A 3 -2.00 18.90 -14.23
C LYS A 3 -2.52 17.48 -13.96
N TYR A 4 -2.29 16.96 -12.75
CA TYR A 4 -2.73 15.65 -12.29
C TYR A 4 -3.42 15.81 -10.95
N GLN A 5 -4.65 15.30 -10.83
CA GLN A 5 -5.45 15.29 -9.59
C GLN A 5 -4.98 14.18 -8.64
N ILE A 6 -3.67 13.90 -8.62
CA ILE A 6 -3.04 12.88 -7.77
C ILE A 6 -2.14 13.63 -6.78
N SER A 7 -2.26 13.28 -5.50
CA SER A 7 -1.40 13.78 -4.44
C SER A 7 -0.76 12.63 -3.66
N TYR A 8 0.47 12.86 -3.20
CA TYR A 8 1.25 11.92 -2.43
C TYR A 8 1.70 12.57 -1.13
N LEU A 9 1.55 11.86 -0.02
CA LEU A 9 2.03 12.26 1.29
C LEU A 9 2.81 11.11 1.89
N SER A 10 3.99 11.39 2.43
CA SER A 10 4.78 10.42 3.20
C SER A 10 5.25 11.02 4.51
N LYS A 11 5.21 10.21 5.56
CA LYS A 11 5.64 10.55 6.92
C LYS A 11 6.52 9.43 7.45
N ARG A 12 7.56 9.81 8.18
CA ARG A 12 8.30 8.86 9.00
C ARG A 12 7.48 8.48 10.22
N PRO A 13 7.62 7.23 10.71
CA PRO A 13 6.95 6.82 11.92
C PRO A 13 7.63 7.44 13.15
N LEU A 14 7.04 7.24 14.32
CA LEU A 14 7.66 7.59 15.60
C LEU A 14 8.99 6.83 15.77
N ALA A 15 9.98 7.44 16.43
CA ALA A 15 11.34 6.88 16.55
C ALA A 15 11.38 5.42 17.04
N ARG A 16 10.50 5.03 17.97
CA ARG A 16 10.39 3.65 18.48
C ARG A 16 9.96 2.62 17.44
N LEU A 17 9.32 3.05 16.35
CA LEU A 17 8.84 2.21 15.27
C LEU A 17 9.80 2.15 14.08
N ASN A 18 10.82 3.02 14.03
CA ASN A 18 11.81 3.06 12.95
C ASN A 18 12.50 1.71 12.67
N PRO A 19 12.74 0.80 13.65
CA PRO A 19 13.30 -0.51 13.35
C PRO A 19 12.35 -1.43 12.57
N LEU A 20 11.06 -1.13 12.57
CA LEU A 20 10.01 -1.98 12.03
C LEU A 20 9.36 -1.38 10.77
N ILE A 21 9.06 -0.09 10.82
CA ILE A 21 8.35 0.67 9.80
C ILE A 21 9.34 1.67 9.20
N GLU A 22 9.46 1.66 7.89
CA GLU A 22 10.29 2.60 7.14
C GLU A 22 9.53 3.91 6.94
N SER A 23 8.29 3.82 6.43
CA SER A 23 7.43 4.97 6.18
C SER A 23 5.96 4.62 6.27
N ILE A 24 5.15 5.67 6.45
CA ILE A 24 3.70 5.64 6.37
C ILE A 24 3.32 6.67 5.32
N TRP A 25 2.63 6.24 4.27
CA TRP A 25 2.34 7.11 3.14
C TRP A 25 0.93 6.92 2.60
N MET A 26 0.49 7.89 1.82
CA MET A 26 -0.83 7.91 1.22
C MET A 26 -0.77 8.51 -0.18
N VAL A 27 -1.46 7.85 -1.11
CA VAL A 27 -1.79 8.39 -2.43
C VAL A 27 -3.28 8.67 -2.47
N THR A 28 -3.62 9.87 -2.90
CA THR A 28 -4.98 10.33 -3.14
C THR A 28 -5.12 10.60 -4.62
N ASN A 29 -6.04 9.90 -5.28
CA ASN A 29 -6.37 10.11 -6.68
C ASN A 29 -7.78 10.68 -6.79
N ASP A 30 -7.90 11.95 -7.14
CA ASP A 30 -9.17 12.65 -7.37
C ASP A 30 -9.54 12.76 -8.85
N ALA A 31 -8.72 12.18 -9.74
CA ALA A 31 -8.95 12.21 -11.18
C ALA A 31 -10.21 11.44 -11.59
N GLU A 32 -11.00 12.03 -12.51
CA GLU A 32 -12.09 11.35 -13.23
C GLU A 32 -11.55 10.28 -14.18
N GLN A 33 -10.41 10.57 -14.83
CA GLN A 33 -9.69 9.65 -15.70
C GLN A 33 -8.29 9.48 -15.15
N SER A 34 -7.99 8.27 -14.68
CA SER A 34 -6.67 7.91 -14.18
C SER A 34 -5.83 7.30 -15.30
N ILE A 35 -4.54 7.62 -15.29
CA ILE A 35 -3.55 6.92 -16.11
C ILE A 35 -3.10 5.66 -15.37
N ASP A 36 -2.58 4.68 -16.12
CA ASP A 36 -1.98 3.49 -15.52
C ASP A 36 -0.83 3.86 -14.59
N GLY A 37 -0.80 3.20 -13.44
CA GLY A 37 0.27 3.34 -12.47
C GLY A 37 1.38 2.33 -12.71
N ILE A 38 2.58 2.65 -12.23
CA ILE A 38 3.68 1.69 -12.14
C ILE A 38 4.20 1.73 -10.71
N ILE A 39 4.26 0.56 -10.07
CA ILE A 39 4.97 0.38 -8.80
C ILE A 39 6.42 0.07 -9.14
N LEU A 40 7.33 0.83 -8.53
CA LEU A 40 8.76 0.61 -8.66
C LEU A 40 9.28 -0.24 -7.50
N PRO A 41 10.14 -1.23 -7.75
CA PRO A 41 10.86 -1.95 -6.70
C PRO A 41 11.63 -1.02 -5.77
N ASP A 42 11.34 -1.10 -4.46
CA ASP A 42 12.03 -0.34 -3.41
C ASP A 42 12.58 -1.24 -2.29
N GLY A 43 12.39 -2.56 -2.41
CA GLY A 43 12.82 -3.57 -1.44
C GLY A 43 12.02 -3.57 -0.14
N LYS A 44 10.83 -2.96 -0.11
CA LYS A 44 9.92 -2.95 1.05
C LYS A 44 8.79 -3.93 0.87
N ILE A 45 8.15 -4.21 2.00
CA ILE A 45 6.89 -4.95 2.06
C ILE A 45 5.85 -3.97 2.55
N ASP A 46 4.84 -3.72 1.74
CA ASP A 46 3.84 -2.70 2.00
C ASP A 46 2.50 -3.36 2.34
N LEU A 47 1.95 -3.00 3.51
CA LEU A 47 0.54 -3.24 3.81
C LEU A 47 -0.29 -2.06 3.32
N PHE A 48 -1.25 -2.34 2.45
CA PHE A 48 -2.14 -1.38 1.84
C PHE A 48 -3.54 -1.45 2.43
N LEU A 49 -4.12 -0.27 2.64
CA LEU A 49 -5.55 -0.04 2.80
C LEU A 49 -6.00 0.77 1.57
N PHE A 50 -6.85 0.16 0.76
CA PHE A 50 -7.36 0.77 -0.47
C PHE A 50 -8.86 1.02 -0.33
N LEU A 51 -9.29 2.19 -0.78
CA LEU A 51 -10.70 2.58 -0.86
C LEU A 51 -10.95 3.30 -2.19
N ASP A 52 -11.92 2.84 -2.97
CA ASP A 52 -12.39 3.52 -4.18
C ASP A 52 -13.72 4.26 -3.99
N GLU A 53 -14.19 4.92 -5.05
CA GLU A 53 -15.45 5.67 -5.06
C GLU A 53 -16.70 4.78 -4.99
N GLN A 54 -16.58 3.50 -5.38
CA GLN A 54 -17.64 2.49 -5.27
C GLN A 54 -17.71 1.89 -3.87
N ASP A 55 -17.03 2.51 -2.89
CA ASP A 55 -17.00 2.07 -1.51
C ASP A 55 -16.37 0.70 -1.29
N HIS A 56 -15.58 0.21 -2.25
CA HIS A 56 -14.84 -1.03 -2.13
C HIS A 56 -13.59 -0.79 -1.28
N PHE A 57 -13.54 -1.47 -0.14
CA PHE A 57 -12.42 -1.44 0.79
C PHE A 57 -11.62 -2.74 0.73
N GLU A 58 -10.34 -2.66 0.37
CA GLU A 58 -9.44 -3.81 0.27
C GLU A 58 -8.22 -3.63 1.18
N ILE A 59 -7.87 -4.68 1.91
CA ILE A 59 -6.62 -4.76 2.67
C ILE A 59 -5.72 -5.77 1.97
N PHE A 60 -4.52 -5.39 1.56
CA PHE A 60 -3.59 -6.31 0.91
C PHE A 60 -2.14 -6.00 1.22
N ILE A 61 -1.28 -7.02 1.16
CA ILE A 61 0.16 -6.86 1.25
C ILE A 61 0.79 -7.11 -0.12
N SER A 62 1.69 -6.22 -0.53
CA SER A 62 2.55 -6.48 -1.70
C SER A 62 3.86 -7.08 -1.22
N GLY A 63 4.24 -8.21 -1.82
CA GLY A 63 5.56 -8.77 -1.60
C GLY A 63 6.65 -7.96 -2.27
N ILE A 64 7.89 -8.42 -2.11
CA ILE A 64 9.06 -7.78 -2.71
C ILE A 64 8.91 -7.84 -4.24
N CYS A 65 8.94 -6.66 -4.86
CA CYS A 65 9.00 -6.54 -6.31
C CYS A 65 10.46 -6.50 -6.74
N ASP A 66 10.80 -7.18 -7.83
CA ASP A 66 12.11 -7.06 -8.50
C ASP A 66 12.01 -6.46 -9.91
N GLU A 67 10.80 -6.23 -10.37
CA GLU A 67 10.47 -5.59 -11.63
C GLU A 67 9.35 -4.56 -11.45
N PRO A 68 9.23 -3.58 -12.36
CA PRO A 68 8.13 -2.64 -12.33
C PRO A 68 6.78 -3.33 -12.52
N ILE A 69 5.86 -3.16 -11.57
CA ILE A 69 4.52 -3.74 -11.65
C ILE A 69 3.54 -2.71 -12.20
N ARG A 70 2.98 -2.99 -13.38
CA ARG A 70 1.89 -2.18 -13.92
C ARG A 70 0.63 -2.37 -13.08
N LYS A 71 0.01 -1.25 -12.72
CA LYS A 71 -1.27 -1.22 -12.02
C LYS A 71 -2.29 -0.54 -12.91
N PRO A 72 -3.50 -1.13 -13.04
CA PRO A 72 -4.58 -0.46 -13.74
C PRO A 72 -4.88 0.87 -13.06
N ALA A 73 -5.36 1.82 -13.84
CA ALA A 73 -5.88 3.09 -13.37
C ALA A 73 -6.85 2.91 -12.17
N PHE A 74 -6.65 3.70 -11.11
CA PHE A 74 -7.49 3.71 -9.90
C PHE A 74 -8.05 5.13 -9.67
N PRO A 75 -8.95 5.62 -10.54
CA PRO A 75 -9.54 6.95 -10.38
C PRO A 75 -10.31 7.04 -9.05
N LYS A 76 -10.49 8.25 -8.54
CA LYS A 76 -11.34 8.54 -7.36
C LYS A 76 -11.09 7.63 -6.16
N SER A 77 -9.83 7.33 -5.88
CA SER A 77 -9.45 6.38 -4.83
C SER A 77 -8.45 6.96 -3.84
N ARG A 78 -8.28 6.25 -2.73
CA ARG A 78 -7.32 6.51 -1.66
C ARG A 78 -6.57 5.22 -1.38
N MET A 79 -5.25 5.32 -1.33
CA MET A 79 -4.37 4.22 -0.96
C MET A 79 -3.49 4.68 0.18
N PHE A 80 -3.70 4.09 1.36
CA PHE A 80 -2.86 4.28 2.53
C PHE A 80 -1.96 3.07 2.68
N ALA A 81 -0.69 3.28 3.02
CA ALA A 81 0.29 2.22 3.12
C ALA A 81 1.19 2.38 4.32
N VAL A 82 1.58 1.23 4.88
CA VAL A 82 2.64 1.11 5.87
C VAL A 82 3.74 0.25 5.27
N SER A 83 4.91 0.85 5.07
CA SER A 83 6.07 0.19 4.48
C SER A 83 6.97 -0.39 5.57
N PHE A 84 7.19 -1.70 5.50
CA PHE A 84 8.00 -2.44 6.45
C PHE A 84 9.34 -2.84 5.82
N TYR A 85 10.36 -2.99 6.66
CA TYR A 85 11.54 -3.77 6.28
C TYR A 85 11.14 -5.25 6.14
N PRO A 86 11.67 -6.01 5.17
CA PRO A 86 11.27 -7.40 4.97
C PRO A 86 11.33 -8.26 6.24
N THR A 87 12.45 -8.19 6.97
CA THR A 87 12.62 -8.91 8.23
C THR A 87 11.64 -8.47 9.32
N ALA A 88 11.28 -7.18 9.34
CA ALA A 88 10.29 -6.66 10.29
C ALA A 88 8.87 -7.12 9.95
N ALA A 89 8.51 -7.14 8.66
CA ALA A 89 7.22 -7.65 8.21
C ALA A 89 7.07 -9.12 8.61
N GLU A 90 8.05 -9.96 8.28
CA GLU A 90 8.00 -11.39 8.61
C GLU A 90 7.92 -11.61 10.14
N TYR A 91 8.67 -10.81 10.91
CA TYR A 91 8.61 -10.85 12.36
C TYR A 91 7.23 -10.47 12.91
N LEU A 92 6.56 -9.44 12.37
CA LEU A 92 5.27 -8.96 12.84
C LEU A 92 4.12 -9.89 12.42
N PHE A 93 4.11 -10.34 11.17
CA PHE A 93 3.05 -11.17 10.61
C PHE A 93 3.25 -12.68 10.82
N LYS A 94 4.40 -13.09 11.36
CA LYS A 94 4.74 -14.50 11.65
C LYS A 94 4.64 -15.41 10.43
N GLN A 95 4.92 -14.87 9.25
CA GLN A 95 4.92 -15.60 7.97
C GLN A 95 6.04 -15.10 7.07
N SER A 96 6.50 -15.96 6.16
CA SER A 96 7.40 -15.57 5.07
C SER A 96 6.62 -14.88 3.96
N PHE A 97 7.24 -13.90 3.31
CA PHE A 97 6.69 -13.24 2.12
C PHE A 97 7.45 -13.58 0.84
N ALA A 98 8.39 -14.54 0.89
CA ALA A 98 9.20 -14.93 -0.27
C ALA A 98 8.33 -15.38 -1.47
N ASP A 99 7.22 -16.07 -1.19
CA ASP A 99 6.29 -16.56 -2.23
C ASP A 99 5.45 -15.45 -2.87
N LEU A 100 5.49 -14.22 -2.32
CA LEU A 100 4.81 -13.04 -2.84
C LEU A 100 5.68 -12.20 -3.80
N ARG A 101 6.77 -12.74 -4.32
CA ARG A 101 7.58 -12.07 -5.36
C ARG A 101 6.70 -11.59 -6.52
N ASN A 102 6.70 -10.28 -6.78
CA ASN A 102 5.88 -9.60 -7.80
C ASN A 102 4.36 -9.84 -7.67
N LYS A 103 3.90 -10.27 -6.49
CA LYS A 103 2.51 -10.63 -6.21
C LYS A 103 1.99 -9.86 -5.00
N ARG A 104 0.67 -9.84 -4.88
CA ARG A 104 -0.02 -9.37 -3.68
C ARG A 104 -0.85 -10.48 -3.07
N HIS A 105 -1.08 -10.37 -1.77
CA HIS A 105 -2.03 -11.19 -1.04
C HIS A 105 -3.10 -10.28 -0.43
N VAL A 106 -4.36 -10.58 -0.70
CA VAL A 106 -5.52 -9.84 -0.17
C VAL A 106 -5.97 -10.52 1.12
N PHE A 107 -6.17 -9.73 2.17
CA PHE A 107 -6.66 -10.22 3.45
C PHE A 107 -8.18 -10.07 3.58
N GLU A 108 -8.75 -10.78 4.54
CA GLU A 108 -10.14 -10.60 4.93
C GLU A 108 -10.39 -9.20 5.52
N THR A 109 -11.63 -8.74 5.43
CA THR A 109 -12.05 -7.52 6.13
C THR A 109 -11.82 -7.69 7.64
N HIS A 110 -11.47 -6.61 8.35
CA HIS A 110 -11.09 -6.63 9.78
C HIS A 110 -9.69 -7.18 10.10
N PHE A 111 -8.87 -7.50 9.09
CA PHE A 111 -7.46 -7.83 9.34
C PHE A 111 -6.80 -6.76 10.21
N ILE A 112 -6.19 -7.19 11.32
CA ILE A 112 -5.57 -6.35 12.37
C ILE A 112 -6.43 -5.18 12.87
N GLY A 113 -7.76 -5.33 12.81
CA GLY A 113 -8.73 -4.34 13.29
C GLY A 113 -9.05 -3.23 12.30
N PHE A 114 -8.53 -3.27 11.06
CA PHE A 114 -8.92 -2.30 10.04
C PHE A 114 -10.27 -2.67 9.42
N ALA A 115 -11.21 -1.74 9.52
CA ALA A 115 -12.51 -1.85 8.88
C ALA A 115 -12.95 -0.48 8.36
N LYS A 116 -13.79 -0.48 7.33
CA LYS A 116 -14.54 0.72 6.96
C LYS A 116 -15.45 1.08 8.14
N ARG A 117 -15.38 2.33 8.60
CA ARG A 117 -16.34 2.84 9.59
C ARG A 117 -17.67 3.08 8.87
N ILE A 118 -18.69 2.29 9.22
CA ILE A 118 -20.08 2.43 8.76
C ILE A 118 -20.72 3.62 9.46
#